data_AF-A0A924EQD9-F1
#
_entry.id   AF-A0A924EQD9-F1
#
_cell.length_a   1.000
_cell.length_b   1.000
_cell.length_c   1.000
_cell.angle_alpha   90.00
_cell.angle_beta   90.00
_cell.angle_gamma   90.00
#
_symmetry.space_group_name_H-M   'P 1'
#
loop_
_entity.id
_entity.type
_entity.pdbx_description
1 polymer ?
#
loop_
_entity_poly.entity_id
_entity_poly.type
_entity_poly.pdbx_seq_one_letter_code
_entity_poly.pdbx_strand_id
1 'polypeptide(L)' 'YRQQIDLTNAIITTNPLDAAPAWWPKELFGDWRLDNLREVILHVLTETAVHAGHLDAARELIDGRTWLVVTE' A
#
# COMPACT_ATOMS: atom_id res chain seq x y z
N TYR A 1 -5.01 -12.98 -1.50
CA TYR A 1 -4.21 -12.09 -0.64
C TYR A 1 -3.35 -12.79 0.40
N ARG A 2 -3.82 -13.78 1.18
CA ARG A 2 -3.02 -14.41 2.27
C ARG A 2 -1.60 -14.83 1.89
N GLN A 3 -1.43 -15.60 0.81
CA GLN A 3 -0.11 -16.00 0.33
C GLN A 3 0.82 -14.81 0.06
N GLN A 4 0.31 -13.72 -0.53
CA GLN A 4 1.11 -12.53 -0.81
C GLN A 4 1.45 -11.76 0.48
N ILE A 5 0.56 -11.78 1.47
CA ILE A 5 0.84 -11.22 2.80
C ILE A 5 1.99 -12.00 3.46
N ASP A 6 1.96 -13.33 3.40
CA ASP A 6 3.02 -14.16 4.00
C ASP A 6 4.38 -13.91 3.34
N LEU A 7 4.42 -13.81 2.00
CA LEU A 7 5.64 -13.48 1.25
C LEU A 7 6.16 -12.07 1.59
N THR A 8 5.27 -11.07 1.64
CA THR A 8 5.63 -9.69 2.01
C THR A 8 6.14 -9.61 3.45
N ASN A 9 5.51 -10.32 4.38
CA ASN A 9 5.96 -10.38 5.78
C ASN A 9 7.37 -10.96 5.89
N ALA A 10 7.67 -12.03 5.15
CA ALA A 10 9.01 -12.61 5.11
C ALA A 10 10.05 -11.59 4.61
N ILE A 11 9.74 -10.80 3.58
CA ILE A 11 10.62 -9.74 3.06
C ILE A 11 10.82 -8.64 4.11
N ILE A 12 9.73 -8.11 4.68
CA ILE A 12 9.77 -7.00 5.64
C ILE A 12 10.56 -7.37 6.90
N THR A 13 10.38 -8.59 7.41
CA THR A 13 11.01 -9.04 8.66
C THR A 13 12.49 -9.38 8.53
N THR A 14 12.98 -9.65 7.31
CA THR A 14 14.36 -10.09 7.07
C THR A 14 15.26 -9.00 6.48
N ASN A 15 14.70 -7.84 6.08
CA ASN A 15 15.45 -6.78 5.41
C ASN A 15 15.46 -5.47 6.24
N PRO A 16 16.59 -4.75 6.28
CA PRO A 16 16.65 -3.39 6.81
C PRO A 16 15.72 -2.43 6.05
N LEU A 17 15.18 -1.44 6.75
CA LEU A 17 14.26 -0.46 6.15
C LEU A 17 14.92 0.46 5.11
N ASP A 18 16.24 0.63 5.17
CA ASP A 18 17.05 1.39 4.21
C ASP A 18 17.60 0.51 3.07
N ALA A 19 17.30 -0.78 3.04
CA ALA A 19 17.72 -1.67 1.97
C ALA A 19 17.03 -1.32 0.65
N ALA A 20 17.83 -1.20 -0.42
CA ALA A 20 17.32 -0.95 -1.77
C ALA A 20 16.63 -2.18 -2.35
N PRO A 21 15.60 -2.01 -3.21
CA PRO A 21 14.99 -3.13 -3.93
C PRO A 21 16.03 -3.89 -4.76
N ALA A 22 16.02 -5.22 -4.66
CA ALA A 22 16.92 -6.08 -5.44
C ALA A 22 16.69 -5.96 -6.96
N TRP A 23 15.48 -5.56 -7.36
CA TRP A 23 15.09 -5.34 -8.74
C TRP A 23 13.99 -4.29 -8.84
N TRP A 24 13.97 -3.54 -9.95
CA TRP A 24 12.97 -2.54 -10.27
C TRP A 24 12.48 -2.72 -11.73
N PRO A 25 11.17 -2.80 -12.00
CA PRO A 25 10.63 -2.93 -13.34
C PRO A 25 10.64 -1.58 -14.08
N LYS A 26 11.80 -1.22 -14.62
CA LYS A 26 12.00 0.03 -15.38
C LYS A 26 11.09 0.11 -16.60
N GLU A 27 10.71 -1.02 -17.18
CA GLU A 27 9.82 -1.08 -18.34
C GLU A 27 8.39 -0.64 -18.01
N LEU A 28 7.98 -0.72 -16.74
CA LEU A 28 6.65 -0.34 -16.27
C LEU A 28 6.62 1.08 -15.69
N PHE A 29 7.69 1.49 -14.99
CA PHE A 29 7.72 2.74 -14.22
C PHE A 29 8.74 3.77 -14.72
N GLY A 30 9.51 3.46 -15.75
CA GLY A 30 10.55 4.34 -16.28
C GLY A 30 11.64 4.61 -15.24
N ASP A 31 12.09 5.87 -15.19
CA ASP A 31 13.13 6.34 -14.28
C ASP A 31 12.61 6.65 -12.86
N TRP A 32 11.29 6.70 -12.67
CA TRP A 32 10.72 6.84 -11.33
C TRP A 32 10.95 5.56 -10.53
N ARG A 33 11.43 5.71 -9.28
CA ARG A 33 11.66 4.60 -8.37
C ARG A 33 11.51 4.98 -6.91
N LEU A 34 11.28 3.97 -6.09
CA LEU A 34 11.44 4.02 -4.64
C LEU A 34 12.81 3.43 -4.28
N ASP A 35 13.52 4.10 -3.39
CA ASP A 35 14.94 3.86 -3.16
C ASP A 35 15.20 2.80 -2.10
N ASN A 36 14.26 2.57 -1.19
CA ASN A 36 14.42 1.65 -0.08
C ASN A 36 13.09 1.01 0.37
N LEU A 37 13.19 -0.03 1.18
CA LEU A 37 12.05 -0.78 1.71
C LEU A 37 11.06 0.12 2.46
N ARG A 38 11.52 1.12 3.22
CA ARG A 38 10.64 2.06 3.92
C ARG A 38 9.74 2.82 2.96
N GLU A 39 10.30 3.35 1.88
CA GLU A 39 9.54 4.08 0.86
C GLU A 39 8.52 3.17 0.17
N VAL A 40 8.90 1.92 -0.13
CA VAL A 40 7.97 0.91 -0.68
C VAL A 40 6.81 0.65 0.27
N ILE A 41 7.08 0.42 1.56
CA ILE A 41 6.03 0.18 2.56
C ILE A 41 5.10 1.38 2.67
N LEU A 42 5.64 2.60 2.79
CA LEU A 42 4.85 3.82 2.91
C LEU A 42 3.99 4.06 1.66
N HIS A 43 4.54 3.80 0.47
CA HIS A 43 3.81 3.90 -0.78
C HIS A 43 2.63 2.93 -0.81
N VAL A 44 2.86 1.64 -0.54
CA VAL A 44 1.78 0.62 -0.52
C VAL A 44 0.71 0.95 0.51
N LEU A 45 1.08 1.40 1.71
CA LEU A 45 0.13 1.82 2.74
C LEU A 45 -0.73 3.00 2.28
N THR A 46 -0.10 4.01 1.68
CA THR A 46 -0.78 5.21 1.19
C THR A 46 -1.77 4.86 0.08
N GLU A 47 -1.32 4.14 -0.95
CA GLU A 47 -2.19 3.72 -2.06
C GLU A 47 -3.34 2.84 -1.57
N THR A 48 -3.07 1.91 -0.65
CA THR A 48 -4.11 1.04 -0.07
C THR A 48 -5.15 1.85 0.70
N ALA A 49 -4.72 2.83 1.50
CA ALA A 49 -5.63 3.70 2.25
C ALA A 49 -6.48 4.57 1.32
N VAL A 50 -5.91 5.11 0.24
CA VAL A 50 -6.64 5.89 -0.76
C VAL A 50 -7.70 5.03 -1.45
N HIS A 51 -7.36 3.83 -1.88
CA HIS A 51 -8.32 2.91 -2.51
C HIS A 51 -9.42 2.47 -1.54
N ALA A 52 -9.07 2.21 -0.27
CA ALA A 52 -10.06 1.90 0.76
C ALA A 52 -11.02 3.08 0.99
N GLY A 53 -10.51 4.32 1.04
CA GLY A 53 -11.35 5.52 1.15
C GLY A 53 -12.27 5.72 -0.06
N HIS A 54 -11.78 5.50 -1.28
CA HIS A 54 -12.63 5.55 -2.48
C HIS A 54 -13.72 4.47 -2.45
N LEU A 55 -13.40 3.27 -1.98
CA LEU A 55 -14.37 2.18 -1.86
C LEU A 55 -15.41 2.46 -0.78
N ASP A 56 -15.01 3.07 0.33
CA ASP A 56 -15.93 3.50 1.38
C ASP A 56 -16.90 4.55 0.85
N ALA A 57 -16.40 5.60 0.19
CA ALA A 57 -17.25 6.61 -0.46
C ALA A 57 -18.22 5.99 -1.48
N ALA A 58 -17.76 5.03 -2.29
CA ALA A 58 -18.64 4.32 -3.23
C ALA A 58 -19.75 3.55 -2.51
N ARG A 59 -19.43 2.88 -1.39
CA ARG A 59 -20.41 2.17 -0.56
C ARG A 59 -21.44 3.12 0.06
N GLU A 60 -20.99 4.24 0.62
CA GLU A 60 -21.88 5.26 1.21
C GLU A 60 -22.84 5.85 0.18
N LEU A 61 -22.37 6.09 -1.04
CA LEU A 61 -23.21 6.56 -2.15
C LEU A 61 -24.25 5.52 -2.60
N ILE A 62 -23.92 4.23 -2.52
CA ILE A 62 -24.82 3.14 -2.93
C ILE A 62 -25.94 2.93 -1.89
N ASP A 63 -25.61 2.93 -0.60
CA ASP A 63 -26.57 2.59 0.47
C ASP A 63 -27.15 3.79 1.22
N GLY A 64 -26.62 4.99 0.98
CA GLY A 64 -27.06 6.25 1.59
C GLY A 64 -26.70 6.37 3.08
N ARG A 65 -25.76 5.57 3.59
CA ARG A 65 -25.32 5.55 5.00
C ARG A 65 -23.87 6.01 5.12
N THR A 66 -23.53 6.58 6.26
CA THR A 66 -22.13 6.86 6.64
C THR A 66 -21.63 5.78 7.59
N TRP A 67 -20.42 5.25 7.37
CA TRP A 67 -19.93 4.08 8.11
C TRP A 67 -18.80 4.38 9.09
N LEU A 68 -17.82 5.21 8.71
CA LEU A 68 -16.75 5.65 9.61
C LEU A 68 -16.91 7.13 9.96
N VAL A 69 -17.43 7.39 11.16
CA VAL A 69 -17.50 8.76 11.71
C VAL A 69 -16.57 8.81 12.93
N VAL A 70 -15.47 9.56 12.82
CA VAL A 70 -14.62 9.86 13.98
C VAL A 70 -15.20 11.09 14.66
N THR A 71 -15.81 10.90 15.82
CA THR A 71 -16.24 11.99 16.71
C THR A 71 -15.15 12.28 17.73
N GLU A 72 -15.13 13.51 18.24
CA GLU A 72 -14.25 13.94 19.35
C GLU A 72 -14.47 13.15 20.65
#